data_AF-A0A925I6L7-F1
#
_entry.id   AF-A0A925I6L7-F1
#
_cell.length_a   1.000
_cell.length_b   1.000
_cell.length_c   1.000
_cell.angle_alpha   90.00
_cell.angle_beta   90.00
_cell.angle_gamma   90.00
#
_symmetry.space_group_name_H-M   'P 1'
#
loop_
_entity.id
_entity.type
_entity.pdbx_description
1 polymer ?
#
loop_
_entity_poly.entity_id
_entity_poly.type
_entity_poly.pdbx_seq_one_letter_code
_entity_poly.pdbx_strand_id
1 'polypeptide(L)'
;MYLLRLFYTEDLIDSIGLYVIGLIVTVARIVYLKYLTHTLKLVKPHNRLIEPGKLWLMLIPFFNLFYRFVVALKVSRSIQNEFEERNLPTPKDNFSQLLGLVYCCLLSTMPLYILFTGFPGIALGVACWVVYWVKISRYKTTLENA
;
A
#
# COMPACT_ATOMS: atom_id res chain seq x y z
N MET A 1 -41.73 20.73 -8.64
CA MET A 1 -41.42 19.28 -8.70
C MET A 1 -40.14 18.97 -9.49
N TYR A 2 -39.90 19.56 -10.67
CA TYR A 2 -38.67 19.33 -11.46
C TYR A 2 -37.36 19.73 -10.76
N LEU A 3 -37.31 20.86 -10.06
CA LEU A 3 -36.09 21.32 -9.36
C LEU A 3 -35.68 20.39 -8.20
N LEU A 4 -36.64 19.85 -7.45
CA LEU A 4 -36.37 18.85 -6.40
C LEU A 4 -35.84 17.54 -6.98
N ARG A 5 -36.32 17.15 -8.16
CA ARG A 5 -35.85 15.93 -8.86
C ARG A 5 -34.43 16.09 -9.38
N LEU A 6 -34.10 17.26 -9.93
CA LEU A 6 -32.75 17.63 -10.38
C LEU A 6 -31.75 17.63 -9.23
N PHE A 7 -32.08 18.29 -8.11
CA PHE A 7 -31.23 18.32 -6.92
C PHE A 7 -30.97 16.90 -6.36
N TYR A 8 -32.04 16.10 -6.22
CA TYR A 8 -31.92 14.71 -5.76
C TYR A 8 -31.10 13.82 -6.72
N THR A 9 -31.17 14.03 -8.03
CA THR A 9 -30.38 13.25 -8.99
C THR A 9 -28.90 13.57 -8.92
N GLU A 10 -28.51 14.84 -8.72
CA GLU A 10 -27.09 15.22 -8.55
C GLU A 10 -26.51 14.62 -7.26
N ASP A 11 -27.20 14.77 -6.13
CA ASP A 11 -26.78 14.18 -4.84
C ASP A 11 -26.66 12.65 -4.91
N LEU A 12 -27.57 12.00 -5.64
CA LEU A 12 -27.55 10.55 -5.83
C LEU A 12 -26.38 10.11 -6.70
N ILE A 13 -26.08 10.83 -7.79
CA ILE A 13 -24.94 10.55 -8.66
C ILE A 13 -23.63 10.71 -7.88
N ASP A 14 -23.49 11.78 -7.09
CA ASP A 14 -22.31 12.02 -6.26
C ASP A 14 -22.11 10.93 -5.21
N SER A 15 -23.20 10.52 -4.54
CA SER A 15 -23.17 9.42 -3.57
C SER A 15 -22.72 8.11 -4.23
N ILE A 16 -23.32 7.74 -5.37
CA ILE A 16 -22.94 6.53 -6.12
C ILE A 16 -21.46 6.61 -6.54
N GLY A 17 -21.00 7.75 -7.03
CA GLY A 17 -19.60 7.97 -7.40
C GLY A 17 -18.63 7.70 -6.24
N LEU A 18 -18.93 8.24 -5.06
CA LEU A 18 -18.13 8.00 -3.85
C LEU A 18 -18.10 6.53 -3.43
N TYR A 19 -19.25 5.84 -3.48
CA TYR A 19 -19.31 4.41 -3.19
C TYR A 19 -18.49 3.57 -4.17
N VAL A 20 -18.58 3.87 -5.46
CA VAL A 20 -17.81 3.18 -6.51
C VAL A 20 -16.30 3.38 -6.31
N ILE A 21 -15.86 4.62 -6.04
CA ILE A 21 -14.46 4.92 -5.75
C ILE A 21 -13.98 4.18 -4.49
N GLY A 22 -14.77 4.22 -3.41
CA GLY A 22 -14.47 3.51 -2.16
C GLY A 22 -14.32 2.00 -2.37
N LEU A 23 -15.18 1.41 -3.21
CA LEU A 23 -15.11 0.00 -3.58
C LEU A 23 -13.82 -0.31 -4.36
N ILE A 24 -13.49 0.48 -5.39
CA ILE A 24 -12.28 0.32 -6.20
C ILE A 24 -11.02 0.36 -5.32
N VAL A 25 -10.92 1.37 -4.45
CA VAL A 25 -9.78 1.52 -3.52
C VAL A 25 -9.68 0.32 -2.58
N THR A 26 -10.81 -0.17 -2.07
CA THR A 26 -10.84 -1.33 -1.18
C THR A 26 -10.37 -2.60 -1.90
N VAL A 27 -10.84 -2.84 -3.12
CA VAL A 27 -10.41 -3.98 -3.95
C VAL A 27 -8.91 -3.89 -4.23
N ALA A 28 -8.41 -2.71 -4.62
CA ALA A 28 -6.99 -2.50 -4.89
C ALA A 28 -6.11 -2.79 -3.65
N ARG A 29 -6.56 -2.39 -2.45
CA ARG A 29 -5.88 -2.71 -1.19
C ARG A 29 -5.83 -4.21 -0.91
N ILE A 30 -6.93 -4.93 -1.15
CA ILE A 30 -6.97 -6.39 -0.96
C ILE A 30 -6.00 -7.09 -1.91
N VAL A 31 -5.95 -6.68 -3.18
CA VAL A 31 -5.02 -7.23 -4.17
C VAL A 31 -3.57 -7.00 -3.74
N TYR A 32 -3.24 -5.78 -3.29
CA TYR A 32 -1.91 -5.46 -2.78
C TYR A 32 -1.51 -6.27 -1.54
N LEU A 33 -2.42 -6.45 -0.57
CA LEU A 33 -2.14 -7.26 0.62
C LEU A 33 -1.93 -8.73 0.27
N LYS A 34 -2.73 -9.29 -0.64
CA LYS A 34 -2.51 -10.63 -1.18
C LYS A 34 -1.13 -10.74 -1.82
N TYR A 35 -0.74 -9.73 -2.60
CA TYR A 35 0.56 -9.69 -3.25
C TYR A 35 1.70 -9.70 -2.23
N LEU A 36 1.69 -8.80 -1.25
CA LEU A 36 2.70 -8.75 -0.19
C LEU A 36 2.77 -10.06 0.62
N THR A 37 1.60 -10.63 0.94
CA THR A 37 1.49 -11.90 1.67
C THR A 37 2.17 -13.02 0.90
N HIS A 38 1.96 -13.07 -0.41
CA HIS A 38 2.59 -14.05 -1.28
C HIS A 38 4.09 -13.82 -1.40
N THR A 39 4.56 -12.58 -1.55
CA THR A 39 6.00 -12.26 -1.54
C THR A 39 6.69 -12.69 -0.24
N LEU A 40 6.09 -12.41 0.92
CA LEU A 40 6.66 -12.85 2.21
C LEU A 40 6.70 -14.36 2.37
N LYS A 41 5.80 -15.12 1.72
CA LYS A 41 5.84 -16.58 1.74
C LYS A 41 7.06 -17.14 1.01
N LEU A 42 7.63 -16.41 0.05
CA LEU A 42 8.86 -16.79 -0.66
C LEU A 42 10.12 -16.59 0.19
N VAL A 43 10.07 -15.71 1.20
CA VAL A 43 11.14 -15.48 2.17
C VAL A 43 11.13 -16.61 3.22
N LYS A 44 12.29 -17.11 3.64
CA LYS A 44 12.36 -18.18 4.67
C LYS A 44 11.85 -17.69 6.03
N PRO A 45 11.22 -18.55 6.86
CA PRO A 45 10.61 -18.13 8.12
C PRO A 45 11.52 -17.34 9.07
N HIS A 46 12.81 -17.69 9.15
CA HIS A 46 13.77 -17.01 10.03
C HIS A 46 14.22 -15.63 9.52
N ASN A 47 14.07 -15.35 8.22
CA ASN A 47 14.35 -14.04 7.63
C ASN A 47 13.15 -13.10 7.68
N ARG A 48 11.95 -13.60 8.01
CA ARG A 48 10.73 -12.80 8.09
C ARG A 48 10.69 -12.00 9.39
N LEU A 49 10.65 -10.67 9.26
CA LEU A 49 10.41 -9.76 10.39
C LEU A 49 8.92 -9.55 10.70
N ILE A 50 8.06 -9.99 9.79
CA ILE A 50 6.60 -9.94 9.91
C ILE A 50 5.99 -11.19 9.29
N GLU A 51 5.03 -11.77 9.99
CA GLU A 51 4.30 -12.93 9.47
C GLU A 51 3.32 -12.50 8.36
N PRO A 52 3.15 -13.32 7.30
CA PRO A 52 2.24 -13.01 6.20
C PRO A 52 0.79 -12.72 6.66
N GLY A 53 0.31 -13.41 7.70
CA GLY A 53 -1.02 -13.17 8.28
C GLY A 53 -1.19 -11.80 8.91
N LYS A 54 -0.11 -11.22 9.46
CA LYS A 54 -0.15 -9.93 10.14
C LYS A 54 -0.30 -8.75 9.18
N LEU A 55 -0.12 -8.94 7.87
CA LEU A 55 -0.35 -7.91 6.86
C LEU A 55 -1.83 -7.50 6.76
N TRP A 56 -2.76 -8.43 7.03
CA TRP A 56 -4.19 -8.18 6.94
C TRP A 56 -4.70 -7.16 7.95
N LEU A 57 -3.94 -6.91 9.03
CA LEU A 57 -4.24 -5.85 9.99
C LEU A 57 -4.21 -4.45 9.35
N MET A 58 -3.58 -4.30 8.19
CA MET A 58 -3.67 -3.06 7.39
C MET A 58 -5.08 -2.77 6.85
N LEU A 59 -6.05 -3.67 6.99
CA LEU A 59 -7.44 -3.37 6.66
C LEU A 59 -8.15 -2.56 7.75
N ILE A 60 -7.66 -2.62 8.99
CA ILE A 60 -8.26 -1.93 10.15
C ILE A 60 -7.94 -0.43 10.05
N PRO A 61 -8.92 0.47 9.83
CA PRO A 61 -8.65 1.86 9.45
C PRO A 61 -7.71 2.62 10.38
N PHE A 62 -8.01 2.66 11.68
CA PHE A 62 -7.23 3.41 12.67
C PHE A 62 -5.86 2.79 12.94
N PHE A 63 -5.80 1.47 13.08
CA PHE A 63 -4.54 0.75 13.26
C PHE A 63 -3.61 0.93 12.06
N ASN A 64 -4.19 0.97 10.86
CA ASN A 64 -3.45 1.12 9.62
C ASN A 64 -2.78 2.50 9.48
N LEU A 65 -3.10 3.54 10.26
CA LEU A 65 -2.35 4.81 10.18
C LEU A 65 -0.89 4.60 10.59
N PHE A 66 -0.65 3.87 11.67
CA PHE A 66 0.70 3.57 12.17
C PHE A 66 1.28 2.30 11.54
N TYR A 67 0.44 1.28 11.37
CA TYR A 67 0.89 -0.05 11.00
C TYR A 67 1.45 -0.13 9.56
N ARG A 68 1.02 0.75 8.64
CA ARG A 68 1.61 0.83 7.28
C ARG A 68 3.12 1.06 7.32
N PHE A 69 3.61 1.92 8.21
CA PHE A 69 5.04 2.20 8.37
C PHE A 69 5.80 0.96 8.78
N VAL A 70 5.27 0.25 9.79
CA VAL A 70 5.83 -1.00 10.29
C VAL A 70 5.90 -2.05 9.18
N VAL A 71 4.83 -2.20 8.39
CA VAL A 71 4.80 -3.14 7.26
C VAL A 71 5.82 -2.76 6.19
N ALA A 72 5.86 -1.50 5.77
CA ALA A 72 6.77 -1.05 4.71
C ALA A 72 8.25 -1.29 5.06
N LEU A 73 8.63 -1.05 6.32
CA LEU A 73 9.96 -1.31 6.85
C LEU A 73 10.25 -2.81 6.96
N LYS A 74 9.38 -3.55 7.65
CA LYS A 74 9.61 -4.97 7.95
C LYS A 74 9.58 -5.84 6.70
N VAL A 75 8.70 -5.56 5.73
CA VAL A 75 8.65 -6.29 4.47
C VAL A 75 9.94 -6.09 3.68
N SER A 76 10.33 -4.83 3.48
CA SER A 76 11.55 -4.50 2.72
C SER A 76 12.80 -5.12 3.35
N ARG A 77 12.91 -5.09 4.69
CA ARG A 77 14.05 -5.68 5.39
C ARG A 77 14.01 -7.22 5.41
N SER A 78 12.81 -7.83 5.47
CA SER A 78 12.69 -9.29 5.30
C SER A 78 13.18 -9.77 3.94
N ILE A 79 12.87 -8.99 2.88
CA ILE A 79 13.36 -9.26 1.53
C ILE A 79 14.88 -9.06 1.47
N GLN A 80 15.43 -7.99 2.05
CA GLN A 80 16.87 -7.77 2.09
C GLN A 80 17.62 -8.92 2.78
N ASN A 81 17.15 -9.37 3.94
CA ASN A 81 17.75 -10.51 4.66
C ASN A 81 17.79 -11.77 3.77
N GLU A 82 16.71 -12.04 3.01
CA GLU A 82 16.66 -13.18 2.09
C GLU A 82 17.64 -13.03 0.92
N PHE A 83 17.79 -11.82 0.38
CA PHE A 83 18.77 -11.54 -0.67
C PHE A 83 20.20 -11.75 -0.18
N GLU A 84 20.51 -11.28 1.04
CA GLU A 84 21.81 -11.47 1.67
C GLU A 84 22.12 -12.95 1.90
N GLU A 85 21.17 -13.72 2.43
CA GLU A 85 21.37 -15.16 2.65
C GLU A 85 21.56 -15.93 1.33
N ARG A 86 20.83 -15.55 0.27
CA ARG A 86 20.96 -16.18 -1.06
C ARG A 86 22.17 -15.66 -1.85
N ASN A 87 22.99 -14.78 -1.28
CA ASN A 87 24.10 -14.11 -1.97
C ASN A 87 23.67 -13.43 -3.29
N LEU A 88 22.42 -12.98 -3.35
CA LEU A 88 21.89 -12.23 -4.49
C LEU A 88 22.43 -10.80 -4.46
N PRO A 89 22.50 -10.10 -5.60
CA PRO A 89 22.86 -8.69 -5.62
C PRO A 89 21.83 -7.90 -4.81
N THR A 90 22.18 -7.62 -3.55
CA THR A 90 21.32 -6.88 -2.63
C THR A 90 21.10 -5.50 -3.25
N PRO A 91 19.85 -5.04 -3.38
CA PRO A 91 19.60 -3.66 -3.78
C PRO A 91 20.30 -2.78 -2.74
N LYS A 92 21.40 -2.15 -3.15
CA LYS A 92 22.40 -1.46 -2.32
C LYS A 92 21.85 -0.23 -1.58
N ASP A 93 20.54 -0.05 -1.61
CA ASP A 93 19.89 1.18 -1.31
C ASP A 93 18.62 0.91 -0.51
N ASN A 94 18.51 1.56 0.64
CA ASN A 94 17.29 1.65 1.43
C ASN A 94 16.16 2.36 0.65
N PHE A 95 16.34 2.62 -0.64
CA PHE A 95 15.43 3.30 -1.54
C PHE A 95 14.06 2.61 -1.70
N SER A 96 13.93 1.31 -1.42
CA SER A 96 12.61 0.66 -1.31
C SER A 96 11.94 0.98 0.03
N GLN A 97 12.70 0.96 1.13
CA GLN A 97 12.24 1.35 2.47
C GLN A 97 11.83 2.83 2.50
N LEU A 98 12.67 3.71 1.94
CA LEU A 98 12.43 5.15 1.88
C LEU A 98 11.17 5.47 1.07
N LEU A 99 10.98 4.87 -0.11
CA LEU A 99 9.74 5.07 -0.87
C LEU A 99 8.50 4.56 -0.12
N GLY A 100 8.62 3.43 0.59
CA GLY A 100 7.55 2.91 1.44
C GLY A 100 7.22 3.87 2.58
N LEU A 101 8.22 4.47 3.21
CA LEU A 101 8.04 5.48 4.26
C LEU A 101 7.45 6.78 3.71
N VAL A 102 7.93 7.27 2.56
CA VAL A 102 7.38 8.46 1.89
C VAL A 102 5.91 8.24 1.53
N TYR A 103 5.57 7.09 0.96
CA TYR A 103 4.19 6.66 0.75
C TYR A 103 3.37 6.71 2.05
N CYS A 104 3.90 6.13 3.13
CA CYS A 104 3.21 6.10 4.41
C CYS A 104 2.99 7.51 4.94
N CYS A 105 3.97 8.41 4.87
CA CYS A 105 3.84 9.81 5.29
C CYS A 105 2.79 10.59 4.47
N LEU A 106 2.75 10.37 3.15
CA LEU A 106 1.81 11.06 2.26
C LEU A 106 0.35 10.58 2.45
N LEU A 107 0.15 9.34 2.92
CA LEU A 107 -1.19 8.74 3.08
C LEU A 107 -1.65 8.56 4.52
N SER A 108 -0.78 8.60 5.52
CA SER A 108 -1.15 8.50 6.94
C SER A 108 -1.84 9.77 7.45
N THR A 109 -1.62 10.89 6.79
CA THR A 109 -2.20 12.20 7.13
C THR A 109 -3.63 12.37 6.59
N MET A 110 -4.24 11.32 6.02
CA MET A 110 -5.51 11.34 5.27
C MET A 110 -6.65 12.22 5.83
N PRO A 111 -6.99 12.30 7.14
CA PRO A 111 -8.07 13.20 7.58
C PRO A 111 -7.69 14.69 7.55
N LEU A 112 -6.44 15.03 7.89
CA LEU A 112 -5.96 16.42 7.97
C LEU A 112 -5.36 16.92 6.65
N TYR A 113 -4.69 16.04 5.91
CA TYR A 113 -4.00 16.38 4.66
C TYR A 113 -4.94 16.52 3.46
N ILE A 114 -6.08 15.81 3.44
CA ILE A 114 -7.17 16.09 2.50
C ILE A 114 -7.73 17.51 2.73
N LEU A 115 -7.82 17.94 3.99
CA LEU A 115 -8.28 19.27 4.36
C LEU A 115 -7.30 20.38 3.91
N PHE A 116 -5.99 20.11 3.91
CA PHE A 116 -4.95 21.12 3.62
C PHE A 116 -4.34 21.08 2.20
N THR A 117 -4.31 19.93 1.51
CA THR A 117 -3.61 19.79 0.21
C THR A 117 -4.51 19.39 -0.96
N GLY A 118 -5.75 18.95 -0.71
CA GLY A 118 -6.69 18.55 -1.75
C GLY A 118 -6.24 17.35 -2.60
N PHE A 119 -6.81 17.23 -3.81
CA PHE A 119 -6.56 16.13 -4.76
C PHE A 119 -5.08 15.86 -5.13
N PRO A 120 -4.17 16.84 -5.24
CA PRO A 120 -2.76 16.60 -5.61
C PRO A 120 -2.01 15.69 -4.63
N GLY A 121 -2.28 15.81 -3.33
CA GLY A 121 -1.64 14.97 -2.31
C GLY A 121 -2.00 13.49 -2.44
N ILE A 122 -3.23 13.21 -2.85
CA ILE A 122 -3.74 11.86 -3.10
C ILE A 122 -3.02 11.23 -4.29
N ALA A 123 -2.88 11.98 -5.39
CA ALA A 123 -2.22 11.50 -6.60
C ALA A 123 -0.75 11.14 -6.34
N LEU A 124 -0.02 11.97 -5.59
CA LEU A 124 1.36 11.69 -5.21
C LEU A 124 1.49 10.46 -4.30
N GLY A 125 0.60 10.33 -3.30
CA GLY A 125 0.56 9.16 -2.43
C GLY A 125 0.32 7.86 -3.21
N VAL A 126 -0.63 7.87 -4.14
CA VAL A 126 -0.90 6.72 -5.03
C VAL A 126 0.29 6.44 -5.95
N ALA A 127 0.93 7.46 -6.52
CA ALA A 127 2.12 7.27 -7.35
C ALA A 127 3.26 6.60 -6.57
N CYS A 128 3.56 7.08 -5.36
CA CYS A 128 4.57 6.46 -4.48
C CYS A 128 4.22 5.01 -4.14
N TRP A 129 2.95 4.71 -3.92
CA TRP A 129 2.46 3.35 -3.68
C TRP A 129 2.74 2.41 -4.85
N VAL A 130 2.39 2.85 -6.06
CA VAL A 130 2.57 2.08 -7.29
C VAL A 130 4.06 1.84 -7.54
N VAL A 131 4.91 2.86 -7.38
CA VAL A 131 6.37 2.70 -7.53
C VAL A 131 6.93 1.73 -6.50
N TYR A 132 6.49 1.81 -5.24
CA TYR A 132 6.88 0.86 -4.19
C TYR A 132 6.45 -0.57 -4.54
N TRP A 133 5.21 -0.75 -5.00
CA TRP A 133 4.70 -2.07 -5.40
C TRP A 133 5.47 -2.64 -6.59
N VAL A 134 5.76 -1.85 -7.63
CA VAL A 134 6.58 -2.27 -8.78
C VAL A 134 7.97 -2.70 -8.33
N LYS A 135 8.60 -2.00 -7.39
CA LYS A 135 9.90 -2.42 -6.84
C LYS A 135 9.83 -3.76 -6.12
N ILE A 136 8.84 -3.96 -5.25
CA ILE A 136 8.63 -5.26 -4.60
C ILE A 136 8.40 -6.34 -5.65
N SER A 137 7.69 -6.04 -6.74
CA SER A 137 7.47 -7.01 -7.79
C SER A 137 8.74 -7.47 -8.47
N ARG A 138 9.69 -6.57 -8.69
CA ARG A 138 11.01 -6.94 -9.22
C ARG A 138 11.73 -7.87 -8.26
N TYR A 139 11.75 -7.55 -6.97
CA TYR A 139 12.38 -8.41 -5.96
C TYR A 139 11.71 -9.78 -5.86
N LYS A 140 10.38 -9.82 -5.96
CA LYS A 140 9.60 -11.04 -5.95
C LYS A 140 10.00 -11.95 -7.12
N THR A 141 10.05 -11.43 -8.34
CA THR A 141 10.49 -12.20 -9.52
C THR A 141 11.92 -12.72 -9.38
N THR A 142 12.83 -11.93 -8.80
CA THR A 142 14.18 -12.41 -8.50
C THR A 142 14.17 -13.56 -7.48
N LEU A 143 13.32 -13.50 -6.45
CA LEU A 143 13.19 -14.56 -5.44
C LEU A 143 12.51 -15.84 -5.97
N GLU A 144 11.65 -15.73 -6.98
CA GLU A 144 11.01 -16.89 -7.63
C GLU A 144 11.98 -17.62 -8.56
N ASN A 145 12.91 -16.89 -9.17
CA ASN A 145 13.84 -17.42 -10.18
C ASN A 145 15.21 -17.84 -9.60
N ALA A 146 15.44 -17.64 -8.31
CA ALA A 146 16.70 -17.95 -7.60
C ALA A 146 16.52 -19.15 -6.67
#